data_AF-A0A3D8PLL1-F1
#
_entry.id   AF-A0A3D8PLL1-F1
#
_cell.length_a   1.000
_cell.length_b   1.000
_cell.length_c   1.000
_cell.angle_alpha   90.00
_cell.angle_beta   90.00
_cell.angle_gamma   90.00
#
_symmetry.space_group_name_H-M   'P 1'
#
loop_
_entity.id
_entity.type
_entity.pdbx_description
1 polymer ?
#
loop_
_entity_poly.entity_id
_entity_poly.type
_entity_poly.pdbx_seq_one_letter_code
_entity_poly.pdbx_strand_id
1 'polypeptide(L)' 'MGTTNVIAKVLYYAGIIIAVLGVILGFVFGRFEYVGKPGIIWGQVFDWALRGVISGLFLIALSEVLKLLENIKNLLIRN' A
#
# COMPACT_ATOMS: atom_id res chain seq x y z
N MET A 1 3.75 2.59 14.68
CA MET A 1 4.59 3.57 13.94
C MET A 1 5.03 4.68 14.90
N GLY A 2 6.33 4.81 15.17
CA GLY A 2 6.89 5.75 16.17
C GLY A 2 7.32 7.10 15.58
N THR A 3 6.37 8.02 15.40
CA THR A 3 6.56 9.40 14.90
C THR A 3 5.42 10.27 15.45
N THR A 4 5.65 11.57 15.64
CA THR A 4 4.58 12.52 15.97
C THR A 4 3.92 13.08 14.71
N ASN A 5 4.57 12.97 13.55
CA ASN A 5 4.05 13.39 12.27
C ASN A 5 2.78 12.60 11.87
N VAL A 6 1.64 13.29 11.93
CA VAL A 6 0.34 12.75 11.56
C VAL A 6 0.29 12.36 10.08
N ILE A 7 0.91 13.15 9.21
CA ILE A 7 0.93 12.89 7.76
C ILE A 7 1.67 11.58 7.47
N ALA A 8 2.81 11.35 8.14
CA ALA A 8 3.54 10.10 8.02
C ALA A 8 2.67 8.90 8.44
N LYS A 9 1.95 9.01 9.57
CA LYS A 9 1.02 7.95 10.01
C LYS A 9 -0.07 7.66 8.99
N VAL A 10 -0.72 8.70 8.48
CA VAL A 10 -1.79 8.54 7.49
C VAL A 10 -1.27 7.85 6.23
N LEU A 11 -0.12 8.27 5.70
CA LEU A 11 0.48 7.66 4.52
C LEU A 11 0.86 6.19 4.73
N TYR A 12 1.39 5.85 5.90
CA TYR A 12 1.73 4.47 6.25
C TYR A 12 0.48 3.56 6.23
N TYR A 13 -0.58 3.97 6.92
CA TYR A 13 -1.82 3.19 6.96
C TYR A 13 -2.53 3.15 5.60
N ALA A 14 -2.56 4.27 4.87
CA ALA A 14 -3.11 4.32 3.52
C ALA A 14 -2.37 3.36 2.58
N GLY A 15 -1.03 3.30 2.67
CA GLY A 15 -0.21 2.37 1.90
C GLY A 15 -0.52 0.90 2.21
N ILE A 16 -0.67 0.54 3.49
CA ILE A 16 -1.09 -0.82 3.89
C ILE A 16 -2.48 -1.15 3.32
N ILE A 17 -3.44 -0.24 3.46
CA ILE A 17 -4.80 -0.43 2.97
C ILE A 17 -4.80 -0.63 1.45
N ILE A 18 -4.07 0.19 0.70
CA ILE A 18 -3.98 0.06 -0.76
C ILE A 18 -3.34 -1.27 -1.17
N ALA A 19 -2.28 -1.70 -0.48
CA ALA A 19 -1.65 -3.00 -0.77
C ALA A 19 -2.63 -4.17 -0.54
N VAL A 20 -3.35 -4.15 0.58
CA VAL A 20 -4.34 -5.18 0.91
C VAL A 20 -5.52 -5.15 -0.06
N LEU A 21 -6.06 -3.96 -0.36
CA LEU A 21 -7.16 -3.81 -1.31
C LEU A 21 -6.76 -4.26 -2.71
N GLY A 22 -5.54 -4.01 -3.17
CA GLY A 22 -5.07 -4.51 -4.47
C GLY A 22 -5.18 -6.02 -4.61
N VAL A 23 -4.80 -6.75 -3.56
CA VAL A 23 -4.92 -8.22 -3.52
C VAL A 23 -6.40 -8.64 -3.54
N ILE A 24 -7.24 -8.02 -2.69
CA ILE A 24 -8.68 -8.33 -2.63
C ILE A 24 -9.35 -8.07 -3.98
N LEU A 25 -9.11 -6.89 -4.57
CA LEU A 25 -9.65 -6.50 -5.86
C LEU A 25 -9.17 -7.43 -6.98
N GLY A 26 -7.93 -7.93 -6.91
CA GLY A 26 -7.46 -8.96 -7.83
C GLY A 26 -8.35 -10.20 -7.82
N PHE A 27 -8.74 -10.71 -6.66
CA PHE A 27 -9.67 -11.85 -6.55
C PHE A 27 -11.12 -11.52 -6.90
N VAL A 28 -11.51 -10.25 -6.90
CA VAL A 28 -12.85 -9.82 -7.33
C VAL A 28 -12.90 -9.70 -8.85
N PHE A 29 -11.93 -9.01 -9.46
CA PHE A 29 -11.90 -8.74 -10.90
C PHE A 29 -11.29 -9.86 -11.73
N GLY A 30 -10.46 -10.72 -11.14
CA GLY A 30 -9.90 -11.90 -11.80
C GLY A 30 -10.89 -13.07 -11.92
N ARG A 31 -12.16 -12.90 -11.56
CA ARG A 31 -13.20 -13.92 -11.73
C ARG A 31 -13.73 -13.88 -13.15
N PHE A 32 -13.96 -15.05 -13.71
CA PHE A 32 -14.70 -15.19 -14.97
C PHE A 32 -15.66 -16.38 -14.86
N GLU A 33 -16.69 -16.35 -15.70
CA GLU A 33 -17.65 -17.44 -15.81
C GLU A 33 -17.67 -17.92 -17.25
N TYR A 34 -17.27 -19.18 -17.47
CA TYR A 34 -17.32 -19.81 -18.78
C TYR A 34 -18.33 -20.95 -18.72
N VAL A 35 -19.46 -20.77 -19.43
CA VAL A 35 -20.54 -21.77 -19.53
C VAL A 35 -20.99 -22.28 -18.15
N GLY A 36 -21.26 -21.35 -17.21
CA GLY A 36 -21.75 -21.66 -15.86
C GLY A 36 -20.72 -22.28 -14.90
N LYS A 37 -19.44 -22.36 -15.30
CA LYS A 37 -18.36 -22.79 -14.39
C LYS A 37 -17.56 -21.57 -13.93
N PRO A 38 -17.56 -21.26 -12.61
CA PRO A 38 -16.73 -20.19 -12.08
C PRO A 38 -15.25 -20.55 -12.21
N GLY A 39 -14.46 -19.61 -12.72
CA GLY A 39 -13.01 -19.74 -12.88
C GLY A 39 -12.27 -18.49 -12.41
N ILE A 40 -10.95 -18.63 -12.28
CA ILE A 40 -10.06 -17.53 -11.90
C ILE A 40 -9.01 -17.33 -12.98
N ILE A 41 -8.91 -16.11 -13.51
CA ILE A 41 -7.82 -15.65 -14.38
C ILE A 41 -6.68 -15.19 -13.49
N TRP A 42 -5.79 -16.11 -13.14
CA TRP A 42 -4.67 -15.83 -12.24
C TRP A 42 -3.81 -14.65 -12.70
N GLY A 43 -3.58 -14.49 -14.00
CA GLY A 43 -2.84 -13.34 -14.54
C GLY A 43 -3.45 -11.98 -14.15
N GLN A 44 -4.77 -11.88 -14.17
CA GLN A 44 -5.47 -10.65 -13.78
C GLN A 44 -5.46 -10.43 -12.26
N VAL A 45 -5.56 -11.52 -11.48
CA VAL A 45 -5.39 -11.45 -10.01
C VAL A 45 -4.00 -10.90 -9.67
N PHE A 46 -2.95 -11.43 -10.30
CA PHE A 46 -1.57 -11.00 -10.06
C PHE A 46 -1.31 -9.58 -10.52
N ASP A 47 -1.85 -9.14 -11.66
CA ASP A 47 -1.68 -7.75 -12.13
C ASP A 47 -2.29 -6.74 -11.13
N TRP A 48 -3.51 -6.99 -10.65
CA TRP A 48 -4.15 -6.16 -9.63
C TRP A 48 -3.42 -6.18 -8.28
N ALA A 49 -3.03 -7.38 -7.82
CA ALA A 49 -2.27 -7.53 -6.59
C ALA A 49 -0.94 -6.79 -6.66
N LEU A 50 -0.19 -6.95 -7.77
CA LEU A 50 1.11 -6.33 -7.95
C LEU A 50 1.01 -4.80 -8.02
N ARG A 51 0.06 -4.25 -8.77
CA ARG A 51 -0.18 -2.81 -8.84
C ARG A 51 -0.50 -2.24 -7.46
N GLY A 52 -1.43 -2.87 -6.73
CA GLY A 52 -1.80 -2.40 -5.39
C GLY A 52 -0.65 -2.50 -4.39
N VAL A 53 0.11 -3.60 -4.41
CA VAL A 53 1.29 -3.77 -3.54
C VAL A 53 2.35 -2.73 -3.85
N ILE A 54 2.70 -2.51 -5.12
CA ILE A 54 3.70 -1.51 -5.52
C ILE A 54 3.25 -0.10 -5.09
N SER A 55 2.00 0.28 -5.38
CA SER A 55 1.47 1.59 -4.97
C SER A 55 1.43 1.75 -3.44
N GLY A 56 1.06 0.69 -2.71
CA GLY A 56 1.04 0.70 -1.26
C GLY A 56 2.44 0.85 -0.65
N LEU A 57 3.42 0.10 -1.17
CA LEU A 57 4.82 0.18 -0.77
C LEU A 57 5.41 1.58 -1.02
N PHE A 58 5.04 2.22 -2.13
CA PHE A 58 5.47 3.59 -2.42
C PHE A 58 5.00 4.58 -1.34
N LEU A 59 3.73 4.50 -0.91
CA LEU A 59 3.21 5.36 0.17
C LEU A 59 3.87 5.06 1.52
N ILE A 60 4.13 3.79 1.82
CA ILE A 60 4.87 3.39 3.02
C ILE A 60 6.29 3.96 2.98
N ALA A 61 6.98 3.88 1.83
CA ALA A 61 8.32 4.43 1.67
C ALA A 61 8.34 5.96 1.91
N LEU A 62 7.37 6.70 1.32
CA LEU A 62 7.22 8.13 1.57
C LEU A 62 6.97 8.43 3.05
N SER A 63 6.18 7.60 3.73
CA SER A 63 5.91 7.77 5.17
C SER A 63 7.17 7.66 6.03
N GLU A 64 8.08 6.74 5.67
CA GLU A 64 9.36 6.57 6.37
C GLU A 64 10.31 7.74 6.08
N VAL A 65 10.33 8.26 4.85
CA VAL A 65 11.09 9.48 4.52
C VAL A 65 10.63 10.67 5.36
N LEU A 66 9.32 10.88 5.50
CA LEU A 66 8.79 11.97 6.33
C LEU A 66 9.14 11.82 7.81
N LYS A 67 9.15 10.60 8.32
CA LYS A 67 9.57 10.30 9.70
C LYS A 67 11.06 10.58 9.90
N LEU A 68 11.91 10.22 8.92
CA LEU A 68 13.33 10.58 8.96
C LEU A 68 13.54 12.10 8.95
N LEU A 69 12.78 12.83 8.13
CA LEU A 69 12.83 14.30 8.11
C LEU A 69 12.41 14.93 9.44
N GLU A 70 11.36 14.40 10.08
CA GLU A 70 10.96 14.84 11.42
C GLU A 70 12.07 14.62 12.45
N ASN A 71 12.71 13.45 12.41
CA ASN A 71 13.81 13.12 13.32
C ASN A 71 15.03 14.06 13.12
N ILE A 72 15.41 14.33 11.88
CA ILE A 72 16.52 15.25 11.56
C ILE A 72 16.20 16.67 12.04
N LYS A 73 14.99 17.17 11.76
CA LYS A 73 14.53 18.49 12.22
C LYS A 73 14.64 18.60 13.75
N ASN A 74 14.17 17.59 14.47
CA ASN A 74 14.19 17.59 15.93
C ASN A 74 15.62 17.54 16.50
N LEU A 75 16.56 16.92 15.79
CA LEU A 75 17.98 16.89 16.16
C LEU A 75 18.63 18.25 15.95
N LEU A 76 18.33 18.93 14.84
CA LEU A 76 18.87 20.26 14.53
C LEU A 76 18.34 21.35 15.45
N ILE A 77 17.10 21.27 15.93
CA ILE A 77 16.51 22.26 16.86
C ILE A 77 17.06 22.10 18.29
N ARG A 78 17.55 20.89 18.64
CA ARG A 78 18.08 20.60 19.97
C ARG A 78 19.54 21.01 20.17
N ASN A 79 20.28 21.23 19.09
CA ASN A 79 21.66 21.72 19.09
C ASN A 79 21.69 23.22 18.80
#